data_AF-A0AAE4T137-F1
#
_entry.id   AF-A0AAE4T137-F1
#
_cell.length_a   1.000
_cell.length_b   1.000
_cell.length_c   1.000
_cell.angle_alpha   90.00
_cell.angle_beta   90.00
_cell.angle_gamma   90.00
#
_symmetry.space_group_name_H-M   'P 1'
#
loop_
_entity.id
_entity.type
_entity.pdbx_description
1 polymer ?
#
loop_
_entity_poly.entity_id
_entity_poly.type
_entity_poly.pdbx_seq_one_letter_code
_entity_poly.pdbx_strand_id
1 'polypeptide(L)' 'MKENKLKIKSYTLYDGKKNILKYHSFVFNEEQNKLINREIMRFRKNNGLKVID' A
#
# COMPACT_ATOMS: atom_id res chain seq x y z
N MET A 1 8.47 -11.05 -18.88
CA MET A 1 7.40 -11.12 -17.87
C MET A 1 7.29 -9.75 -17.20
N LYS A 2 6.18 -9.03 -17.40
CA LYS A 2 5.97 -7.73 -16.72
C LYS A 2 5.65 -8.02 -15.25
N GLU A 3 6.61 -7.78 -14.36
CA GLU A 3 6.36 -7.79 -12.92
C GLU A 3 5.44 -6.62 -12.57
N ASN A 4 4.14 -6.86 -12.50
CA ASN A 4 3.16 -5.93 -11.92
C ASN A 4 3.38 -5.85 -10.39
N LYS A 5 4.50 -5.24 -9.95
CA LYS A 5 4.72 -4.90 -8.55
C LYS A 5 3.93 -3.63 -8.25
N LEU A 6 3.00 -3.73 -7.30
CA LEU A 6 2.25 -2.58 -6.77
C LEU A 6 3.27 -1.54 -6.27
N LYS A 7 3.35 -0.38 -6.94
CA LYS A 7 4.15 0.76 -6.50
C LYS A 7 3.20 1.76 -5.83
N ILE A 8 3.20 1.79 -4.51
CA ILE A 8 2.41 2.77 -3.75
C ILE A 8 3.15 4.10 -3.81
N LYS A 9 2.64 5.02 -4.65
CA LYS A 9 3.23 6.36 -4.84
C LYS A 9 2.78 7.37 -3.79
N SER A 10 1.61 7.16 -3.21
CA SER A 10 1.02 7.99 -2.16
C SER A 10 -0.20 7.29 -1.57
N TYR A 11 -0.49 7.56 -0.30
CA TYR A 11 -1.78 7.23 0.32
C TYR A 11 -2.24 8.42 1.17
N THR A 12 -3.55 8.62 1.23
CA THR A 12 -4.18 9.62 2.09
C THR A 12 -4.95 8.88 3.17
N LEU A 13 -4.65 9.16 4.43
CA LEU A 13 -5.38 8.59 5.56
C LEU A 13 -6.55 9.53 5.91
N TYR A 14 -7.75 8.97 6.01
CA TYR A 14 -8.95 9.69 6.40
C TYR A 14 -9.46 9.22 7.77
N ASP A 15 -10.14 10.09 8.50
CA ASP A 15 -10.94 9.69 9.66
C ASP A 15 -12.29 9.08 9.23
N GLY A 16 -13.08 8.60 10.19
CA GLY A 16 -14.42 8.07 9.93
C GLY A 16 -15.43 9.07 9.34
N LYS A 17 -15.09 10.36 9.30
CA LYS A 17 -15.87 11.45 8.70
C LYS A 17 -15.28 11.93 7.37
N LYS A 18 -14.29 11.22 6.82
CA LYS A 18 -13.55 11.56 5.59
C LYS A 18 -12.73 12.85 5.67
N ASN A 19 -12.35 13.31 6.86
CA ASN A 19 -11.37 14.37 7.00
C ASN A 19 -9.95 13.81 6.83
N ILE A 20 -9.06 14.57 6.19
CA ILE A 20 -7.67 14.16 5.96
C ILE A 20 -6.91 14.21 7.29
N LEU A 21 -6.42 13.07 7.74
CA LEU A 21 -5.64 12.97 8.97
C LEU A 21 -4.16 13.23 8.75
N LYS A 22 -3.59 12.73 7.64
CA LYS A 22 -2.19 12.97 7.25
C LYS A 22 -2.01 12.90 5.75
N TYR A 23 -1.24 13.85 5.22
CA TYR A 23 -0.68 13.81 3.88
C TYR A 23 0.77 13.33 3.99
N HIS A 24 1.10 12.18 3.42
CA HIS A 24 2.48 11.70 3.43
C HIS A 24 2.94 11.31 2.04
N SER A 25 3.65 12.24 1.41
CA SER A 25 4.41 12.03 0.18
C SER A 25 5.76 11.38 0.53
N PHE A 26 5.76 10.10 0.87
CA PHE A 26 7.01 9.34 0.92
C PHE A 26 7.27 8.65 -0.41
N VAL A 27 8.43 8.93 -1.00
CA VAL A 27 9.00 8.09 -2.04
C VAL A 27 9.81 7.01 -1.33
N PHE A 28 9.22 5.82 -1.19
CA PHE A 28 9.94 4.67 -0.67
C PHE A 28 11.02 4.24 -1.66
N ASN A 29 12.21 3.90 -1.15
CA ASN A 29 13.23 3.25 -1.96
C ASN A 29 12.80 1.81 -2.31
N GLU A 30 13.55 1.11 -3.17
CA GLU A 30 13.15 -0.22 -3.62
C GLU A 30 13.06 -1.26 -2.49
N GLU A 31 13.93 -1.16 -1.49
CA GLU A 31 13.96 -2.06 -0.34
C GLU A 31 12.72 -1.86 0.54
N GLN A 32 12.40 -0.61 0.85
CA GLN A 32 11.20 -0.23 1.58
C GLN A 32 9.92 -0.65 0.85
N ASN A 33 9.87 -0.49 -0.48
CA ASN A 33 8.75 -0.97 -1.28
C ASN A 33 8.57 -2.49 -1.21
N LYS A 34 9.67 -3.26 -1.21
CA LYS A 34 9.61 -4.72 -1.05
C LYS A 34 9.05 -5.11 0.32
N LEU A 35 9.49 -4.44 1.39
CA LEU A 35 9.02 -4.69 2.76
C LEU A 35 7.53 -4.36 2.91
N ILE A 36 7.10 -3.18 2.44
CA ILE A 36 5.70 -2.75 2.51
C ILE A 36 4.81 -3.70 1.70
N ASN A 37 5.21 -4.06 0.48
CA ASN A 37 4.45 -5.01 -0.33
C ASN A 37 4.33 -6.38 0.36
N ARG A 38 5.38 -6.85 1.03
CA ARG A 38 5.33 -8.10 1.81
C ARG A 38 4.28 -8.03 2.92
N GLU A 39 4.26 -6.94 3.70
CA GLU A 39 3.27 -6.77 4.78
C GLU A 39 1.84 -6.64 4.24
N ILE A 40 1.64 -5.89 3.15
CA ILE A 40 0.32 -5.76 2.50
C ILE A 40 -0.17 -7.12 1.99
N MET A 41 0.69 -7.90 1.34
CA MET A 41 0.32 -9.23 0.84
C MET A 41 0.01 -10.20 1.98
N ARG A 42 0.76 -10.13 3.09
CA ARG A 42 0.48 -10.91 4.31
C ARG A 42 -0.88 -10.55 4.90
N PHE A 43 -1.16 -9.26 5.06
CA PHE A 43 -2.43 -8.77 5.57
C PHE A 43 -3.60 -9.23 4.68
N ARG A 44 -3.47 -9.10 3.36
CA ARG A 44 -4.50 -9.54 2.40
C ARG A 44 -4.78 -11.03 2.50
N LYS A 45 -3.73 -11.85 2.55
CA LYS A 45 -3.86 -13.32 2.70
C LYS A 45 -4.62 -13.67 3.98
N ASN A 46 -4.29 -13.02 5.09
CA ASN A 46 -4.94 -13.27 6.37
C ASN A 46 -6.43 -12.87 6.38
N ASN A 47 -6.82 -11.91 5.53
CA ASN A 47 -8.18 -11.38 5.48
C ASN A 47 -8.96 -11.80 4.23
N GLY A 48 -8.44 -12.73 3.41
CA GLY A 48 -9.11 -13.19 2.19
C GLY A 48 -9.31 -12.11 1.12
N LEU A 49 -8.54 -11.03 1.16
CA LEU A 49 -8.68 -9.89 0.24
C LEU A 49 -8.01 -10.19 -1.09
N LYS A 50 -8.76 -10.08 -2.20
CA LYS A 50 -8.24 -10.27 -3.56
C LYS A 50 -7.51 -9.01 -4.05
N VAL A 51 -6.44 -9.21 -4.82
CA VAL A 51 -5.84 -8.13 -5.61
C VAL A 51 -6.77 -7.90 -6.80
N ILE A 52 -7.30 -6.69 -6.94
CA ILE A 52 -8.03 -6.25 -8.13
C ILE A 52 -6.96 -5.62 -9.03
N ASP A 53 -6.75 -6.20 -10.22
CA ASP A 53 -5.88 -5.67 -11.28
C ASP A 53 -6.50 -4.43 -11.94
#